data_AF-S8G6G4-F1
#
_entry.id   AF-S8G6G4-F1
#
_cell.length_a   1.000
_cell.length_b   1.000
_cell.length_c   1.000
_cell.angle_alpha   90.00
_cell.angle_beta   90.00
_cell.angle_gamma   90.00
#
_symmetry.space_group_name_H-M   'P 1'
#
loop_
_entity.id
_entity.type
_entity.pdbx_description
1 polymer ?
#
loop_
_entity_poly.entity_id
_entity_poly.type
_entity_poly.pdbx_seq_one_letter_code
_entity_poly.pdbx_strand_id
1 'polypeptide(L)'
;MATVTYGPMIAVTAKPQEPGRRPPPPPISAMTRKAANVARDEKNRKICERVEQWQNFTRTFAEEMSKDFGKTAEYYLHLLLSDMSSAKTARKPNAYNAWSSKILKDANQGIFSLYSIRILLDNPLDLPPGQARRLTDVQKEKKDEYNKLTDEQKQELIAMLEETRKTRKYGSRLSARAKLIDFISSTGKLEELMFGLMSRTGVQGFFCVFKSDPDLPCTPRWYFTTPMINYYLMQTLRRGWDVEKIGALAEAFAVAGCNFMKFLSTAKQRADFLKAEIRDLIQRQLGNDKVRMNYVNFERDFVVKLGIDVVAWAHDKFINPSEISTSLAPLQKLATALKDGTCRFVRLSEAAHRAREAAYTEKVATGAVSVRKEREDKGVPRNKRCRTTTDGEEADDDEEQPAIQAKRRHPAAGKAVSAPKSAEFIESDDDEN
;
A
#
# COMPACT_ATOMS: atom_id res chain seq x y z
N MET A 1 27.17 4.12 -0.70
CA MET A 1 26.65 5.13 0.26
C MET A 1 25.21 5.41 -0.11
N ALA A 2 24.29 5.30 0.85
CA ALA A 2 22.87 5.57 0.61
C ALA A 2 22.66 7.08 0.52
N THR A 3 21.77 7.53 -0.38
CA THR A 3 21.44 8.95 -0.47
C THR A 3 20.30 9.25 0.48
N VAL A 4 20.57 10.02 1.53
CA VAL A 4 19.56 10.45 2.50
C VAL A 4 19.18 11.89 2.22
N THR A 5 17.91 12.12 1.91
CA THR A 5 17.32 13.43 1.67
C THR A 5 16.35 13.75 2.80
N TYR A 6 16.45 14.97 3.32
CA TYR A 6 15.54 15.47 4.35
C TYR A 6 14.63 16.53 3.73
N GLY A 7 13.36 16.52 4.12
CA GLY A 7 12.46 17.63 3.81
C GLY A 7 13.01 18.94 4.36
N PRO A 8 12.67 20.08 3.74
CA PRO A 8 13.11 21.38 4.24
C PRO A 8 12.62 21.55 5.68
N MET A 9 13.50 22.07 6.56
CA MET A 9 13.15 22.39 7.94
C MET A 9 12.29 23.66 7.97
N ILE A 10 11.07 23.55 7.45
CA ILE A 10 10.06 24.58 7.63
C ILE A 10 9.44 24.33 9.00
N ALA A 11 9.76 25.20 9.96
CA ALA A 11 8.91 25.32 11.13
C ALA A 11 7.50 25.57 10.59
N VAL A 12 6.57 24.64 10.82
CA VAL A 12 5.19 24.72 10.32
C VAL A 12 4.52 25.91 11.02
N THR A 13 4.81 27.11 10.53
CA THR A 13 4.22 28.38 10.93
C THR A 13 3.04 28.73 10.04
N ALA A 14 2.69 27.82 9.11
CA ALA A 14 1.42 27.88 8.41
C ALA A 14 0.32 27.85 9.46
N LYS A 15 -0.31 29.01 9.69
CA LYS A 15 -1.44 29.14 10.62
C LYS A 15 -2.43 28.03 10.27
N PRO A 16 -2.82 27.18 11.25
CA PRO A 16 -3.86 26.19 11.03
C PRO A 16 -5.01 26.90 10.34
N GLN A 17 -5.40 26.39 9.17
CA GLN A 17 -6.54 26.96 8.47
C GLN A 17 -7.74 26.65 9.36
N GLU A 18 -8.13 27.60 10.20
CA GLU A 18 -9.20 27.39 11.17
C GLU A 18 -10.41 26.91 10.37
N PRO A 19 -10.93 25.70 10.64
CA PRO A 19 -12.16 25.27 10.02
C PRO A 19 -13.18 26.30 10.48
N GLY A 20 -13.57 27.21 9.59
CA GLY A 20 -14.35 28.38 9.97
C GLY A 20 -15.48 27.95 10.87
N ARG A 21 -15.48 28.43 12.12
CA ARG A 21 -16.43 27.98 13.16
C ARG A 21 -17.81 28.03 12.56
N ARG A 22 -18.39 26.86 12.32
CA ARG A 22 -19.79 26.77 11.90
C ARG A 22 -20.59 26.82 13.19
N PRO A 23 -21.22 27.95 13.56
CA PRO A 23 -22.14 27.95 14.68
C PRO A 23 -23.16 26.83 14.46
N PRO A 24 -23.53 26.05 15.50
CA PRO A 24 -24.62 25.11 15.38
C PRO A 24 -25.81 25.87 14.81
N PRO A 25 -26.41 25.38 13.71
CA PRO A 25 -27.48 26.13 13.08
C PRO A 25 -28.59 26.31 14.11
N PRO A 26 -29.00 27.56 14.43
CA PRO A 26 -30.05 27.79 15.41
C PRO A 26 -31.31 27.03 14.98
N PRO A 27 -32.15 26.55 15.89
CA PRO A 27 -33.38 25.85 15.54
C PRO A 27 -34.29 26.77 14.71
N ILE A 28 -34.21 26.63 13.40
CA ILE A 28 -34.91 27.49 12.45
C ILE A 28 -36.37 27.06 12.41
N SER A 29 -37.28 27.97 12.77
CA SER A 29 -38.73 27.75 12.64
C SER A 29 -39.09 27.39 11.20
N ALA A 30 -40.18 26.64 10.98
CA ALA A 30 -40.57 26.19 9.65
C ALA A 30 -40.75 27.37 8.65
N MET A 31 -41.25 28.51 9.13
CA MET A 31 -41.43 29.71 8.32
C MET A 31 -40.08 30.37 7.98
N THR A 32 -39.17 30.46 8.95
CA THR A 32 -37.81 30.99 8.74
C THR A 32 -37.00 30.06 7.82
N ARG A 33 -37.27 28.75 7.84
CA ARG A 33 -36.65 27.76 6.96
C ARG A 33 -37.13 27.91 5.50
N LYS A 34 -38.41 28.23 5.29
CA LYS A 34 -38.93 28.60 3.96
C LYS A 34 -38.28 29.88 3.44
N ALA A 35 -38.19 30.94 4.25
CA ALA A 35 -37.52 32.18 3.86
C ALA A 35 -36.02 31.95 3.54
N ALA A 36 -35.32 31.12 4.31
CA ALA A 36 -33.93 30.75 4.06
C ALA A 36 -33.75 29.96 2.75
N ASN A 37 -34.71 29.10 2.39
CA ASN A 37 -34.70 28.43 1.09
C ASN A 37 -34.87 29.43 -0.05
N VAL A 38 -35.82 30.37 0.06
CA VAL A 38 -36.00 31.44 -0.94
C VAL A 38 -34.73 32.28 -1.08
N ALA A 39 -34.08 32.65 0.02
CA ALA A 39 -32.81 33.37 0.00
C ALA A 39 -31.66 32.54 -0.58
N ARG A 40 -31.64 31.22 -0.36
CA ARG A 40 -30.68 30.29 -0.98
C ARG A 40 -30.89 30.22 -2.48
N ASP A 41 -32.13 30.17 -2.93
CA ASP A 41 -32.48 30.13 -4.34
C ASP A 41 -32.09 31.46 -5.02
N GLU A 42 -32.32 32.59 -4.37
CA GLU A 42 -31.86 33.91 -4.82
C GLU A 42 -30.32 34.00 -4.86
N LYS A 43 -29.61 33.44 -3.88
CA LYS A 43 -28.14 33.35 -3.90
C LYS A 43 -27.65 32.46 -5.05
N ASN A 44 -28.29 31.32 -5.26
CA ASN A 44 -27.97 30.43 -6.37
C ASN A 44 -28.21 31.14 -7.71
N ARG A 45 -29.28 31.94 -7.82
CA ARG A 45 -29.55 32.79 -8.98
C ARG A 45 -28.40 33.76 -9.23
N LYS A 46 -27.92 34.48 -8.21
CA LYS A 46 -26.76 35.37 -8.32
C LYS A 46 -25.46 34.65 -8.68
N ILE A 47 -25.26 33.43 -8.17
CA ILE A 47 -24.11 32.60 -8.56
C ILE A 47 -24.20 32.25 -10.05
N CYS A 48 -25.37 31.82 -10.52
CA CYS A 48 -25.63 31.56 -11.93
C CYS A 48 -25.37 32.82 -12.78
N GLU A 49 -25.87 33.98 -12.36
CA GLU A 49 -25.63 35.28 -13.02
C GLU A 49 -24.12 35.60 -13.07
N ARG A 50 -23.36 35.35 -11.99
CA ARG A 50 -21.91 35.61 -11.97
C ARG A 50 -21.12 34.62 -12.83
N VAL A 51 -21.54 33.36 -12.88
CA VAL A 51 -20.99 32.35 -13.78
C VAL A 51 -21.26 32.76 -15.24
N GLU A 52 -22.46 33.25 -15.54
CA GLU A 52 -22.82 33.77 -16.85
C GLU A 52 -21.99 35.01 -17.22
N GLN A 53 -21.79 35.94 -16.28
CA GLN A 53 -20.88 37.08 -16.49
C GLN A 53 -19.43 36.64 -16.77
N TRP A 54 -18.93 35.62 -16.06
CA TRP A 54 -17.61 35.07 -16.32
C TRP A 54 -17.54 34.39 -17.70
N GLN A 55 -18.57 33.65 -18.10
CA GLN A 55 -18.66 33.06 -19.44
C GLN A 55 -18.66 34.14 -20.53
N ASN A 56 -19.41 35.22 -20.32
CA ASN A 56 -19.46 36.36 -21.22
C ASN A 56 -18.09 37.05 -21.29
N PHE A 57 -17.44 37.33 -20.16
CA PHE A 57 -16.09 37.91 -20.13
C PHE A 57 -15.07 37.01 -20.85
N THR A 58 -15.14 35.70 -20.62
CA THR A 58 -14.24 34.74 -21.29
C THR A 58 -14.47 34.73 -22.80
N ARG A 59 -15.73 34.88 -23.24
CA ARG A 59 -16.07 35.01 -24.66
C ARG A 59 -15.57 36.30 -25.27
N THR A 60 -15.78 37.45 -24.62
CA THR A 60 -15.28 38.75 -25.11
C THR A 60 -13.76 38.78 -25.16
N PHE A 61 -13.09 38.23 -24.14
CA PHE A 61 -11.63 38.15 -24.12
C PHE A 61 -11.09 37.21 -25.22
N ALA A 62 -11.79 36.11 -25.50
CA ALA A 62 -11.44 35.24 -26.62
C ALA A 62 -11.63 35.93 -27.99
N GLU A 63 -12.62 36.80 -28.12
CA GLU A 63 -12.83 37.65 -29.31
C GLU A 63 -11.74 38.74 -29.44
N GLU A 64 -11.26 39.31 -28.34
CA GLU A 64 -10.12 40.24 -28.35
C GLU A 64 -8.84 39.54 -28.81
N MET A 65 -8.51 38.38 -28.22
CA MET A 65 -7.38 37.56 -28.68
C MET A 65 -7.53 37.10 -30.14
N SER A 66 -8.76 36.89 -30.60
CA SER A 66 -9.04 36.58 -32.01
C SER A 66 -8.59 37.70 -32.94
N LYS A 67 -8.82 38.96 -32.56
CA LYS A 67 -8.40 40.14 -33.32
C LYS A 67 -6.88 40.32 -33.30
N ASP A 68 -6.26 40.18 -32.13
CA ASP A 68 -4.83 40.46 -31.96
C ASP A 68 -3.94 39.40 -32.64
N PHE A 69 -4.38 38.14 -32.67
CA PHE A 69 -3.55 37.00 -33.07
C PHE A 69 -4.09 36.21 -34.28
N GLY A 70 -5.19 36.65 -34.89
CA GLY A 70 -5.66 36.19 -36.20
C GLY A 70 -6.24 34.77 -36.25
N LYS A 71 -6.65 34.18 -35.12
CA LYS A 71 -7.39 32.90 -35.08
C LYS A 71 -8.83 33.13 -34.63
N THR A 72 -9.72 32.14 -34.78
CA THR A 72 -11.13 32.28 -34.37
C THR A 72 -11.28 32.39 -32.85
N ALA A 73 -12.26 33.15 -32.36
CA ALA A 73 -12.55 33.27 -30.93
C ALA A 73 -12.80 31.91 -30.25
N GLU A 74 -13.47 30.99 -30.95
CA GLU A 74 -13.70 29.62 -30.46
C GLU A 74 -12.40 28.86 -30.16
N TYR A 75 -11.33 29.08 -30.93
CA TYR A 75 -10.02 28.47 -30.67
C TYR A 75 -9.46 28.91 -29.30
N TYR A 76 -9.53 30.20 -29.00
CA TYR A 76 -9.03 30.76 -27.73
C TYR A 76 -9.93 30.39 -26.54
N LEU A 77 -11.24 30.34 -26.75
CA LEU A 77 -12.18 29.89 -25.73
C LEU A 77 -11.93 28.43 -25.35
N HIS A 78 -11.69 27.57 -26.35
CA HIS A 78 -11.29 26.18 -26.10
C HIS A 78 -9.93 26.11 -25.37
N LEU A 79 -8.96 26.95 -25.73
CA LEU A 79 -7.65 26.98 -25.07
C LEU A 79 -7.77 27.32 -23.58
N LEU A 80 -8.46 28.42 -23.25
CA LEU A 80 -8.67 28.90 -21.87
C LEU A 80 -9.41 27.87 -21.00
N LEU A 81 -10.42 27.19 -21.55
CA LEU A 81 -11.18 26.18 -20.82
C LEU A 81 -10.46 24.82 -20.74
N SER A 82 -9.64 24.48 -21.73
CA SER A 82 -8.91 23.21 -21.77
C SER A 82 -7.74 23.16 -20.78
N ASP A 83 -7.06 24.29 -20.53
CA ASP A 83 -5.92 24.33 -19.60
C ASP A 83 -6.33 24.13 -18.14
N MET A 84 -7.54 24.56 -17.76
CA MET A 84 -8.12 24.27 -16.44
C MET A 84 -8.46 22.79 -16.22
N SER A 85 -8.59 22.00 -17.28
CA SER A 85 -9.00 20.59 -17.23
C SER A 85 -7.83 19.59 -17.30
N SER A 86 -6.63 20.04 -17.70
CA SER A 86 -5.48 19.18 -18.00
C SER A 86 -4.90 18.45 -16.77
N ALA A 87 -5.24 18.88 -15.54
CA ALA A 87 -4.95 18.15 -14.31
C ALA A 87 -5.86 16.92 -14.09
N LYS A 88 -6.93 16.75 -14.87
CA LYS A 88 -7.94 15.70 -14.67
C LYS A 88 -8.01 14.77 -15.88
N THR A 89 -7.59 13.52 -15.67
CA THR A 89 -7.77 12.34 -16.55
C THR A 89 -7.23 12.47 -17.98
N ALA A 90 -6.17 11.71 -18.28
CA ALA A 90 -5.71 11.55 -19.66
C ALA A 90 -6.89 11.16 -20.56
N ARG A 91 -7.17 12.00 -21.57
CA ARG A 91 -8.31 11.82 -22.48
C ARG A 91 -8.29 10.42 -23.09
N LYS A 92 -9.43 9.72 -23.05
CA LYS A 92 -9.60 8.41 -23.70
C LYS A 92 -9.15 8.51 -25.17
N PRO A 93 -8.36 7.56 -25.67
CA PRO A 93 -7.95 7.58 -27.07
C PRO A 93 -9.18 7.45 -27.97
N ASN A 94 -9.23 8.27 -29.02
CA ASN A 94 -10.24 8.16 -30.07
C ASN A 94 -9.60 7.51 -31.31
N ALA A 95 -10.43 6.98 -32.22
CA ALA A 95 -9.98 6.31 -33.42
C ALA A 95 -9.09 7.20 -34.31
N TYR A 96 -9.46 8.48 -34.45
CA TYR A 96 -8.71 9.43 -35.26
C TYR A 96 -7.30 9.72 -34.72
N ASN A 97 -7.12 9.86 -33.40
CA ASN A 97 -5.81 10.08 -32.79
C ASN A 97 -4.95 8.82 -32.87
N ALA A 98 -5.57 7.64 -32.71
CA ALA A 98 -4.90 6.36 -32.88
C ALA A 98 -4.39 6.18 -34.31
N TRP A 99 -5.26 6.41 -35.30
CA TRP A 99 -4.92 6.43 -36.71
C TRP A 99 -3.83 7.44 -37.04
N SER A 100 -3.98 8.69 -36.60
CA SER A 100 -3.00 9.76 -36.81
C SER A 100 -1.62 9.40 -36.23
N SER A 101 -1.59 8.81 -35.04
CA SER A 101 -0.35 8.35 -34.40
C SER A 101 0.28 7.19 -35.17
N LYS A 102 -0.52 6.27 -35.70
CA LYS A 102 -0.04 5.14 -36.50
C LYS A 102 0.57 5.65 -37.81
N ILE A 103 -0.15 6.45 -38.58
CA ILE A 103 0.34 6.94 -39.87
C ILE A 103 1.58 7.81 -39.71
N LEU A 104 1.63 8.70 -38.70
CA LEU A 104 2.84 9.48 -38.46
C LEU A 104 4.04 8.58 -38.14
N LYS A 105 3.81 7.51 -37.38
CA LYS A 105 4.85 6.52 -37.07
C LYS A 105 5.28 5.79 -38.33
N ASP A 106 4.35 5.33 -39.17
CA ASP A 106 4.64 4.61 -40.41
C ASP A 106 5.41 5.51 -41.40
N ALA A 107 4.98 6.78 -41.56
CA ALA A 107 5.63 7.76 -42.42
C ALA A 107 7.06 8.08 -41.98
N ASN A 108 7.32 8.11 -40.67
CA ASN A 108 8.66 8.36 -40.12
C ASN A 108 9.52 7.09 -39.99
N GLN A 109 8.91 5.92 -39.85
CA GLN A 109 9.61 4.62 -39.80
C GLN A 109 10.20 4.24 -41.16
N GLY A 110 9.49 4.52 -42.25
CA GLY A 110 10.01 4.29 -43.61
C GLY A 110 11.30 5.07 -43.91
N ILE A 111 11.45 6.27 -43.32
CA ILE A 111 12.66 7.08 -43.42
C ILE A 111 13.80 6.45 -42.60
N PHE A 112 13.50 5.87 -41.43
CA PHE A 112 14.49 5.25 -40.55
C PHE A 112 15.04 3.93 -41.09
N SER A 113 14.21 3.09 -41.71
CA SER A 113 14.61 1.75 -42.21
C SER A 113 15.54 1.81 -43.43
N LEU A 114 15.37 2.80 -44.31
CA LEU A 114 16.29 3.01 -45.44
C LEU A 114 17.63 3.60 -44.96
N TYR A 115 17.62 4.30 -43.82
CA TYR A 115 18.81 4.91 -43.25
C TYR A 115 19.67 3.95 -42.44
N SER A 116 19.08 3.00 -41.71
CA SER A 116 19.84 1.97 -40.99
C SER A 116 20.64 1.04 -41.92
N ILE A 117 20.18 0.83 -43.16
CA ILE A 117 20.94 0.07 -44.18
C ILE A 117 22.10 0.92 -44.75
N ARG A 118 21.96 2.25 -44.81
CA ARG A 118 22.94 3.15 -45.43
C ARG A 118 24.06 3.59 -44.47
N ILE A 119 23.84 3.52 -43.15
CA ILE A 119 24.87 3.78 -42.12
C ILE A 119 25.96 2.68 -42.09
N LEU A 120 25.73 1.52 -42.70
CA LEU A 120 26.75 0.48 -42.87
C LEU A 120 27.71 0.72 -44.07
N LEU A 121 27.56 1.83 -44.80
CA LEU A 121 28.43 2.22 -45.92
C LEU A 121 29.19 3.52 -45.59
N ASP A 122 30.24 3.39 -44.78
CA ASP A 122 31.48 4.20 -44.62
C ASP A 122 31.56 5.70 -45.02
N ASN A 123 30.48 6.47 -44.97
CA ASN A 123 30.58 7.94 -45.01
C ASN A 123 29.55 8.59 -44.08
N PRO A 124 29.98 9.21 -42.96
CA PRO A 124 29.10 9.99 -42.10
C PRO A 124 28.85 11.34 -42.78
N LEU A 125 27.98 11.36 -43.79
CA LEU A 125 27.45 12.60 -44.34
C LEU A 125 26.37 13.09 -43.37
N ASP A 126 26.57 14.26 -42.78
CA ASP A 126 25.63 14.98 -41.93
C ASP A 126 24.21 14.91 -42.51
N LEU A 127 23.35 14.12 -41.87
CA LEU A 127 21.91 14.21 -42.15
C LEU A 127 21.43 15.53 -41.59
N PRO A 128 20.78 16.39 -42.40
CA PRO A 128 20.17 17.59 -41.86
C PRO A 128 19.05 17.18 -40.88
N PRO A 129 19.14 17.55 -39.59
CA PRO A 129 18.07 17.34 -38.63
C PRO A 129 16.85 18.15 -39.08
N GLY A 130 15.89 17.53 -39.77
CA GLY A 130 14.76 18.31 -40.31
C GLY A 130 13.70 17.60 -41.16
N GLN A 131 13.89 16.34 -41.59
CA GLN A 131 12.92 15.67 -42.48
C GLN A 131 11.83 14.86 -41.77
N ALA A 132 11.61 15.06 -40.46
CA ALA A 132 10.41 14.54 -39.82
C ALA A 132 9.19 15.21 -40.46
N ARG A 133 8.35 14.44 -41.14
CA ARG A 133 7.13 14.99 -41.75
C ARG A 133 6.22 15.53 -40.65
N ARG A 134 5.68 16.73 -40.85
CA ARG A 134 4.73 17.32 -39.90
C ARG A 134 3.44 16.51 -39.91
N LEU A 135 2.86 16.28 -38.73
CA LEU A 135 1.63 15.50 -38.57
C LEU A 135 0.49 16.02 -39.45
N THR A 136 0.38 17.34 -39.61
CA THR A 136 -0.67 17.99 -40.40
C THR A 136 -0.62 17.62 -41.88
N ASP A 137 0.58 17.47 -42.43
CA ASP A 137 0.77 17.24 -43.86
C ASP A 137 0.45 15.78 -44.18
N VAL A 138 0.93 14.87 -43.33
CA VAL A 138 0.62 13.44 -43.38
C VAL A 138 -0.88 13.18 -43.20
N GLN A 139 -1.55 13.92 -42.30
CA GLN A 139 -3.00 13.82 -42.12
C GLN A 139 -3.78 14.27 -43.36
N LYS A 140 -3.33 15.35 -44.02
CA LYS A 140 -3.98 15.85 -45.25
C LYS A 140 -3.84 14.86 -46.40
N GLU A 141 -2.64 14.33 -46.63
CA GLU A 141 -2.37 13.38 -47.72
C GLU A 141 -3.18 12.08 -47.58
N LYS A 142 -3.36 11.60 -46.36
CA LYS A 142 -3.95 10.27 -46.11
C LYS A 142 -5.36 10.30 -45.52
N LYS A 143 -6.02 11.46 -45.48
CA LYS A 143 -7.36 11.60 -44.86
C LYS A 143 -8.38 10.62 -45.44
N ASP A 144 -8.30 10.33 -46.74
CA ASP A 144 -9.20 9.41 -47.41
C ASP A 144 -9.04 7.96 -46.93
N GLU A 145 -7.85 7.58 -46.47
CA GLU A 145 -7.60 6.25 -45.87
C GLU A 145 -8.42 6.10 -44.58
N TYR A 146 -8.49 7.14 -43.74
CA TYR A 146 -9.27 7.09 -42.50
C TYR A 146 -10.76 6.89 -42.76
N ASN A 147 -11.31 7.60 -43.75
CA ASN A 147 -12.73 7.52 -44.09
C ASN A 147 -13.13 6.14 -44.64
N LYS A 148 -12.16 5.40 -45.22
CA LYS A 148 -12.36 4.03 -45.72
C LYS A 148 -12.24 2.97 -44.63
N LEU A 149 -11.77 3.30 -43.42
CA LEU A 149 -11.63 2.32 -42.33
C LEU A 149 -13.00 1.88 -41.79
N THR A 150 -13.14 0.57 -41.61
CA THR A 150 -14.30 0.00 -40.91
C THR A 150 -14.25 0.32 -39.43
N ASP A 151 -15.39 0.20 -38.75
CA ASP A 151 -15.44 0.48 -37.30
C ASP A 151 -14.65 -0.54 -36.48
N GLU A 152 -14.53 -1.78 -36.95
CA GLU A 152 -13.65 -2.79 -36.36
C GLU A 152 -12.18 -2.37 -36.40
N GLN A 153 -11.70 -1.90 -37.56
CA GLN A 153 -10.33 -1.40 -37.73
C GLN A 153 -10.06 -0.16 -36.85
N LYS A 154 -11.07 0.71 -36.69
CA LYS A 154 -10.98 1.86 -35.78
C LYS A 154 -10.83 1.42 -34.32
N GLN A 155 -11.56 0.39 -33.89
CA GLN A 155 -11.42 -0.18 -32.55
C GLN A 155 -10.05 -0.82 -32.34
N GLU A 156 -9.55 -1.56 -33.33
CA GLU A 156 -8.20 -2.15 -33.29
C GLU A 156 -7.12 -1.06 -33.16
N LEU A 157 -7.25 0.05 -33.89
CA LEU A 157 -6.35 1.20 -33.76
C LEU A 157 -6.39 1.78 -32.34
N ILE A 158 -7.58 1.94 -31.75
CA ILE A 158 -7.73 2.41 -30.36
C ILE A 158 -7.01 1.45 -29.41
N ALA A 159 -7.22 0.14 -29.55
CA ALA A 159 -6.59 -0.87 -28.71
C ALA A 159 -5.06 -0.81 -28.81
N MET A 160 -4.50 -0.72 -30.03
CA MET A 160 -3.05 -0.56 -30.24
C MET A 160 -2.50 0.73 -29.63
N LEU A 161 -3.22 1.84 -29.71
CA LEU A 161 -2.80 3.10 -29.08
C LEU A 161 -2.86 3.00 -27.55
N GLU A 162 -3.88 2.34 -26.99
CA GLU A 162 -3.97 2.08 -25.56
C GLU A 162 -2.83 1.20 -25.07
N GLU A 163 -2.52 0.12 -25.79
CA GLU A 163 -1.38 -0.73 -25.49
C GLU A 163 -0.08 0.07 -25.57
N THR A 164 0.13 0.88 -26.61
CA THR A 164 1.31 1.75 -26.72
C THR A 164 1.40 2.74 -25.56
N ARG A 165 0.27 3.32 -25.11
CA ARG A 165 0.23 4.20 -23.93
C ARG A 165 0.55 3.42 -22.65
N LYS A 166 0.02 2.21 -22.49
CA LYS A 166 0.32 1.32 -21.36
C LYS A 166 1.79 0.94 -21.36
N THR A 167 2.36 0.54 -22.49
CA THR A 167 3.80 0.23 -22.65
C THR A 167 4.67 1.48 -22.44
N ARG A 168 4.23 2.67 -22.85
CA ARG A 168 4.98 3.90 -22.54
C ARG A 168 4.98 4.23 -21.05
N LYS A 169 3.86 3.96 -20.37
CA LYS A 169 3.64 4.27 -18.95
C LYS A 169 4.22 3.23 -18.00
N TYR A 170 4.08 1.94 -18.32
CA TYR A 170 4.40 0.79 -17.48
C TYR A 170 5.49 -0.11 -18.08
N GLY A 171 5.79 0.05 -19.37
CA GLY A 171 6.81 -0.75 -20.04
C GLY A 171 8.19 -0.41 -19.51
N SER A 172 8.99 -1.46 -19.34
CA SER A 172 10.37 -1.36 -18.89
C SER A 172 11.18 -0.48 -19.84
N ARG A 173 11.89 0.51 -19.29
CA ARG A 173 12.85 1.30 -20.07
C ARG A 173 14.06 0.44 -20.37
N LEU A 174 14.48 0.39 -21.63
CA LEU A 174 15.60 -0.46 -22.03
C LEU A 174 16.96 0.07 -21.56
N SER A 175 17.17 1.39 -21.58
CA SER A 175 18.46 1.96 -21.22
C SER A 175 18.58 2.28 -19.72
N ALA A 176 19.73 1.97 -19.14
CA ALA A 176 20.03 2.27 -17.73
C ALA A 176 19.88 3.77 -17.41
N ARG A 177 20.28 4.66 -18.34
CA ARG A 177 20.09 6.12 -18.20
C ARG A 177 18.61 6.51 -18.14
N ALA A 178 17.77 5.94 -19.00
CA ALA A 178 16.33 6.25 -18.97
C ALA A 178 15.67 5.73 -17.69
N LYS A 179 16.05 4.52 -17.23
CA LYS A 179 15.61 3.98 -15.93
C LYS A 179 16.01 4.93 -14.77
N LEU A 180 17.25 5.44 -14.77
CA LEU A 180 17.73 6.35 -13.73
C LEU A 180 16.99 7.69 -13.73
N ILE A 181 16.75 8.29 -14.90
CA ILE A 181 15.98 9.54 -15.01
C ILE A 181 14.55 9.34 -14.50
N ASP A 182 13.92 8.22 -14.87
CA ASP A 182 12.57 7.88 -14.43
C ASP A 182 12.50 7.65 -12.92
N PHE A 183 13.50 6.96 -12.36
CA PHE A 183 13.69 6.79 -10.92
C PHE A 183 13.78 8.15 -10.21
N ILE A 184 14.71 9.03 -10.63
CA ILE A 184 14.91 10.35 -10.02
C ILE A 184 13.63 11.19 -10.08
N SER A 185 12.98 11.25 -11.25
CA SER A 185 11.74 12.01 -11.44
C SER A 185 10.59 11.48 -10.57
N SER A 186 10.45 10.16 -10.50
CA SER A 186 9.40 9.52 -9.70
C SER A 186 9.64 9.72 -8.20
N THR A 187 10.89 9.56 -7.74
CA THR A 187 11.25 9.82 -6.34
C THR A 187 11.04 11.27 -5.96
N GLY A 188 11.39 12.24 -6.82
CA GLY A 188 11.16 13.66 -6.55
C GLY A 188 9.67 13.98 -6.35
N LYS A 189 8.79 13.41 -7.19
CA LYS A 189 7.33 13.55 -7.01
C LYS A 189 6.83 12.95 -5.70
N LEU A 190 7.40 11.83 -5.26
CA LEU A 190 7.06 11.24 -3.96
C LEU A 190 7.49 12.15 -2.80
N GLU A 191 8.66 12.76 -2.88
CA GLU A 191 9.15 13.73 -1.90
C GLU A 191 8.22 14.94 -1.80
N GLU A 192 7.83 15.53 -2.94
CA GLU A 192 6.89 16.65 -3.01
C GLU A 192 5.51 16.29 -2.43
N LEU A 193 4.97 15.12 -2.77
CA LEU A 193 3.68 14.65 -2.27
C LEU A 193 3.71 14.41 -0.76
N MET A 194 4.76 13.78 -0.24
CA MET A 194 4.94 13.56 1.19
C MET A 194 5.13 14.87 1.95
N PHE A 195 5.91 15.80 1.39
CA PHE A 195 6.09 17.13 1.96
C PHE A 195 4.78 17.94 1.98
N GLY A 196 4.01 17.90 0.89
CA GLY A 196 2.70 18.54 0.82
C GLY A 196 1.66 17.88 1.74
N LEU A 197 1.77 16.59 2.04
CA LEU A 197 0.96 15.91 3.03
C LEU A 197 1.31 16.41 4.44
N MET A 198 2.59 16.38 4.82
CA MET A 198 3.07 16.93 6.10
C MET A 198 2.61 18.36 6.30
N SER A 199 2.75 19.22 5.28
CA SER A 199 2.40 20.64 5.37
C SER A 199 0.90 20.87 5.58
N ARG A 200 0.03 20.02 5.03
CA ARG A 200 -1.44 20.20 5.10
C ARG A 200 -2.07 19.52 6.31
N THR A 201 -1.56 18.37 6.72
CA THR A 201 -2.20 17.52 7.74
C THR A 201 -1.33 17.29 8.96
N GLY A 202 -0.07 17.73 8.96
CA GLY A 202 0.90 17.43 10.01
C GLY A 202 1.36 15.96 10.02
N VAL A 203 0.93 15.14 9.05
CA VAL A 203 1.32 13.72 8.98
C VAL A 203 2.78 13.63 8.57
N GLN A 204 3.60 13.09 9.45
CA GLN A 204 5.01 12.84 9.22
C GLN A 204 5.23 11.41 8.69
N GLY A 205 6.29 11.23 7.91
CA GLY A 205 6.63 9.92 7.37
C GLY A 205 8.02 9.88 6.77
N PHE A 206 8.42 8.67 6.40
CA PHE A 206 9.66 8.44 5.66
C PHE A 206 9.46 7.28 4.70
N PHE A 207 10.28 7.20 3.66
CA PHE A 207 10.30 6.07 2.75
C PHE A 207 11.73 5.77 2.28
N CYS A 208 11.92 4.54 1.81
CA CYS A 208 13.13 4.09 1.13
C CYS A 208 12.74 3.52 -0.24
N VAL A 209 13.45 3.92 -1.28
CA VAL A 209 13.34 3.32 -2.61
C VAL A 209 14.71 2.79 -3.03
N PHE A 210 14.76 1.54 -3.47
CA PHE A 210 15.96 0.85 -3.90
C PHE A 210 15.71 0.10 -5.21
N LYS A 211 16.78 -0.28 -5.90
CA LYS A 211 16.70 -0.98 -7.19
C LYS A 211 16.51 -2.49 -6.99
N SER A 212 15.83 -3.10 -7.94
CA SER A 212 15.78 -4.56 -8.10
C SER A 212 16.76 -5.06 -9.17
N ASP A 213 17.17 -4.20 -10.11
CA ASP A 213 18.11 -4.55 -11.17
C ASP A 213 19.55 -4.24 -10.71
N PRO A 214 20.48 -5.20 -10.70
CA PRO A 214 21.86 -4.95 -10.25
C PRO A 214 22.58 -3.91 -11.14
N ASP A 215 22.27 -3.88 -12.43
CA ASP A 215 22.94 -3.04 -13.44
C ASP A 215 22.56 -1.56 -13.37
N LEU A 216 21.51 -1.20 -12.63
CA LEU A 216 21.09 0.19 -12.51
C LEU A 216 22.05 0.93 -11.57
N PRO A 217 22.80 1.96 -11.99
CA PRO A 217 23.76 2.64 -11.13
C PRO A 217 23.08 3.66 -10.20
N CYS A 218 22.12 3.21 -9.39
CA CYS A 218 21.50 4.02 -8.34
C CYS A 218 21.71 3.38 -6.98
N THR A 219 21.90 4.22 -5.97
CA THR A 219 21.95 3.82 -4.57
C THR A 219 20.56 3.93 -3.93
N PRO A 220 20.31 3.24 -2.80
CA PRO A 220 19.07 3.37 -2.07
C PRO A 220 18.84 4.83 -1.69
N ARG A 221 17.65 5.35 -2.01
CA ARG A 221 17.24 6.72 -1.72
C ARG A 221 16.28 6.72 -0.54
N TRP A 222 16.67 7.42 0.50
CA TRP A 222 15.87 7.63 1.70
C TRP A 222 15.34 9.05 1.73
N TYR A 223 14.07 9.19 2.07
CA TYR A 223 13.46 10.47 2.33
C TYR A 223 12.79 10.47 3.69
N PHE A 224 13.09 11.48 4.50
CA PHE A 224 12.42 11.73 5.78
C PHE A 224 11.77 13.11 5.73
N THR A 225 10.49 13.21 6.10
CA THR A 225 9.83 14.53 6.22
C THR A 225 10.52 15.40 7.27
N THR A 226 11.12 14.78 8.30
CA THR A 226 11.84 15.48 9.38
C THR A 226 13.06 14.66 9.82
N PRO A 227 14.24 15.26 9.99
CA PRO A 227 15.45 14.54 10.42
C PRO A 227 15.31 13.87 11.80
N MET A 228 14.45 14.43 12.67
CA MET A 228 14.17 13.88 14.00
C MET A 228 13.61 12.46 13.97
N ILE A 229 12.91 12.07 12.90
CA ILE A 229 12.42 10.70 12.74
C ILE A 229 13.59 9.74 12.63
N ASN A 230 14.62 10.11 11.84
CA ASN A 230 15.80 9.28 11.69
C ASN A 230 16.56 9.16 13.02
N TYR A 231 16.77 10.28 13.73
CA TYR A 231 17.40 10.24 15.06
C TYR A 231 16.61 9.42 16.08
N TYR A 232 15.29 9.54 16.09
CA TYR A 232 14.42 8.74 16.95
C TYR A 232 14.57 7.24 16.65
N LEU A 233 14.57 6.85 15.38
CA LEU A 233 14.76 5.45 14.98
C LEU A 233 16.15 4.94 15.35
N MET A 234 17.20 5.74 15.15
CA MET A 234 18.57 5.41 15.60
C MET A 234 18.65 5.14 17.10
N GLN A 235 17.97 5.95 17.93
CA GLN A 235 18.02 5.81 19.40
C GLN A 235 17.10 4.70 19.92
N THR A 236 15.90 4.55 19.36
CA THR A 236 14.90 3.59 19.86
C THR A 236 15.20 2.16 19.42
N LEU A 237 15.70 1.97 18.20
CA LEU A 237 16.10 0.67 17.70
C LEU A 237 17.55 0.40 18.11
N ARG A 238 17.74 0.16 19.42
CA ARG A 238 19.03 -0.03 20.14
C ARG A 238 20.09 -0.94 19.47
N ARG A 239 19.75 -1.71 18.44
CA ARG A 239 20.61 -2.75 17.85
C ARG A 239 20.64 -2.79 16.32
N GLY A 240 20.23 -1.75 15.58
CA GLY A 240 20.44 -1.85 14.13
C GLY A 240 19.74 -0.89 13.19
N TRP A 241 19.27 0.27 13.66
CA TRP A 241 18.86 1.29 12.69
C TRP A 241 20.08 2.00 12.11
N ASP A 242 20.51 1.50 10.96
CA ASP A 242 21.52 2.11 10.11
C ASP A 242 20.94 2.20 8.70
N VAL A 243 20.74 3.42 8.24
CA VAL A 243 20.09 3.73 6.96
C VAL A 243 20.86 3.15 5.79
N GLU A 244 22.20 3.13 5.87
CA GLU A 244 23.04 2.58 4.81
C GLU A 244 22.96 1.05 4.80
N LYS A 245 23.11 0.42 5.96
CA LYS A 245 23.04 -1.03 6.10
C LYS A 245 21.65 -1.57 5.72
N ILE A 246 20.58 -0.93 6.21
CA ILE A 246 19.20 -1.33 5.88
C ILE A 246 18.95 -1.12 4.38
N GLY A 247 19.36 0.01 3.81
CA GLY A 247 19.23 0.27 2.38
C GLY A 247 19.94 -0.79 1.54
N ALA A 248 21.18 -1.13 1.88
CA ALA A 248 21.97 -2.14 1.19
C ALA A 248 21.38 -3.56 1.32
N LEU A 249 20.89 -3.94 2.50
CA LEU A 249 20.25 -5.24 2.70
C LEU A 249 18.91 -5.34 1.97
N ALA A 250 18.12 -4.26 1.96
CA ALA A 250 16.85 -4.21 1.23
C ALA A 250 17.07 -4.25 -0.30
N GLU A 251 18.10 -3.56 -0.80
CA GLU A 251 18.53 -3.64 -2.19
C GLU A 251 19.00 -5.04 -2.56
N ALA A 252 19.89 -5.64 -1.75
CA ALA A 252 20.36 -7.02 -1.97
C ALA A 252 19.18 -8.02 -1.97
N PHE A 253 18.20 -7.81 -1.10
CA PHE A 253 16.98 -8.60 -1.05
C PHE A 253 16.13 -8.46 -2.32
N ALA A 254 15.99 -7.23 -2.84
CA ALA A 254 15.27 -6.96 -4.09
C ALA A 254 15.99 -7.58 -5.30
N VAL A 255 17.31 -7.39 -5.39
CA VAL A 255 18.17 -7.97 -6.43
C VAL A 255 18.13 -9.50 -6.40
N ALA A 256 17.99 -10.11 -5.22
CA ALA A 256 17.80 -11.56 -5.07
C ALA A 256 16.40 -12.05 -5.52
N GLY A 257 15.52 -11.16 -5.98
CA GLY A 257 14.16 -11.42 -6.44
C GLY A 257 13.13 -11.45 -5.32
N CYS A 258 13.34 -10.68 -4.24
CA CYS A 258 12.44 -10.61 -3.08
C CYS A 258 12.13 -11.98 -2.44
N ASN A 259 13.05 -12.94 -2.57
CA ASN A 259 12.85 -14.28 -2.02
C ASN A 259 13.45 -14.37 -0.61
N PHE A 260 12.59 -14.27 0.41
CA PHE A 260 13.00 -14.27 1.82
C PHE A 260 13.78 -15.53 2.21
N MET A 261 13.45 -16.68 1.59
CA MET A 261 14.14 -17.94 1.86
C MET A 261 15.62 -17.92 1.46
N LYS A 262 16.00 -17.12 0.46
CA LYS A 262 17.40 -16.98 0.04
C LYS A 262 18.22 -16.18 1.06
N PHE A 263 17.58 -15.27 1.79
CA PHE A 263 18.24 -14.42 2.78
C PHE A 263 18.49 -15.14 4.12
N LEU A 264 17.71 -16.18 4.41
CA LEU A 264 17.93 -17.04 5.57
C LEU A 264 19.19 -17.86 5.34
N SER A 265 20.26 -17.51 6.06
CA SER A 265 21.60 -18.08 5.86
C SER A 265 21.69 -19.51 6.38
N THR A 266 20.96 -19.85 7.43
CA THR A 266 21.00 -21.18 8.06
C THR A 266 19.82 -22.04 7.66
N ALA A 267 20.06 -23.35 7.50
CA ALA A 267 18.99 -24.32 7.26
C ALA A 267 17.93 -24.31 8.38
N LYS A 268 18.37 -24.06 9.63
CA LYS A 268 17.48 -23.88 10.78
C LYS A 268 16.52 -22.69 10.62
N GLN A 269 17.03 -21.52 10.24
CA GLN A 269 16.18 -20.34 9.99
C GLN A 269 15.15 -20.58 8.89
N ARG A 270 15.56 -21.25 7.80
CA ARG A 270 14.65 -21.65 6.70
C ARG A 270 13.56 -22.60 7.18
N ALA A 271 13.94 -23.60 7.98
CA ALA A 271 13.00 -24.53 8.58
C ALA A 271 12.03 -23.81 9.53
N ASP A 272 12.54 -22.94 10.41
CA ASP A 272 11.73 -22.17 11.37
C ASP A 272 10.74 -21.24 10.66
N PHE A 273 11.15 -20.62 9.55
CA PHE A 273 10.27 -19.83 8.69
C PHE A 273 9.15 -20.68 8.08
N LEU A 274 9.48 -21.82 7.46
CA LEU A 274 8.48 -22.74 6.90
C LEU A 274 7.54 -23.28 7.98
N LYS A 275 8.05 -23.59 9.17
CA LYS A 275 7.23 -24.02 10.32
C LYS A 275 6.30 -22.91 10.81
N ALA A 276 6.72 -21.65 10.77
CA ALA A 276 5.84 -20.51 11.07
C ALA A 276 4.76 -20.36 9.98
N GLU A 277 5.15 -20.40 8.71
CA GLU A 277 4.23 -20.31 7.57
C GLU A 277 3.18 -21.43 7.60
N ILE A 278 3.58 -22.67 7.88
CA ILE A 278 2.66 -23.81 8.04
C ILE A 278 1.67 -23.56 9.18
N ARG A 279 2.12 -23.04 10.33
CA ARG A 279 1.23 -22.71 11.46
C ARG A 279 0.20 -21.65 11.08
N ASP A 280 0.62 -20.61 10.34
CA ASP A 280 -0.28 -19.55 9.89
C ASP A 280 -1.30 -20.07 8.86
N LEU A 281 -0.88 -20.94 7.93
CA LEU A 281 -1.77 -21.58 6.97
C LEU A 281 -2.82 -22.45 7.66
N ILE A 282 -2.41 -23.25 8.65
CA ILE A 282 -3.32 -24.06 9.47
C ILE A 282 -4.32 -23.15 10.20
N GLN A 283 -3.85 -22.06 10.83
CA GLN A 283 -4.71 -21.13 11.55
C GLN A 283 -5.76 -20.49 10.63
N ARG A 284 -5.35 -20.08 9.42
CA ARG A 284 -6.27 -19.53 8.40
C ARG A 284 -7.30 -20.56 7.95
N GLN A 285 -6.89 -21.81 7.70
CA GLN A 285 -7.82 -22.87 7.29
C GLN A 285 -8.82 -23.26 8.40
N LEU A 286 -8.45 -23.12 9.67
CA LEU A 286 -9.36 -23.33 10.80
C LEU A 286 -10.41 -22.22 10.95
N GLY A 287 -10.20 -21.04 10.35
CA GLY A 287 -11.15 -19.91 10.34
C GLY A 287 -11.41 -19.27 11.71
N ASN A 288 -10.64 -19.62 12.74
CA ASN A 288 -10.87 -19.18 14.12
C ASN A 288 -9.56 -18.76 14.80
N ASP A 289 -9.25 -17.47 14.85
CA ASP A 289 -8.01 -16.93 15.45
C ASP A 289 -7.79 -17.29 16.92
N LYS A 290 -8.86 -17.64 17.64
CA LYS A 290 -8.82 -18.00 19.07
C LYS A 290 -8.44 -19.45 19.33
N VAL A 291 -8.65 -20.33 18.36
CA VAL A 291 -8.45 -21.77 18.55
C VAL A 291 -6.99 -22.08 18.27
N ARG A 292 -6.23 -22.45 19.31
CA ARG A 292 -4.85 -22.92 19.16
C ARG A 292 -4.84 -24.42 18.87
N MET A 293 -4.13 -24.81 17.81
CA MET A 293 -4.01 -26.21 17.40
C MET A 293 -3.38 -27.10 18.49
N ASN A 294 -4.04 -28.21 18.82
CA ASN A 294 -3.56 -29.22 19.76
C ASN A 294 -3.32 -30.54 19.03
N TYR A 295 -2.06 -30.84 18.73
CA TYR A 295 -1.68 -32.04 17.97
C TYR A 295 -1.80 -33.33 18.80
N VAL A 296 -1.52 -33.27 20.11
CA VAL A 296 -1.54 -34.46 20.99
C VAL A 296 -2.97 -34.96 21.21
N ASN A 297 -3.92 -34.04 21.43
CA ASN A 297 -5.33 -34.38 21.62
C ASN A 297 -6.18 -34.00 20.40
N PHE A 298 -5.64 -34.12 19.19
CA PHE A 298 -6.32 -33.68 17.98
C PHE A 298 -7.69 -34.36 17.79
N GLU A 299 -7.75 -35.68 17.95
CA GLU A 299 -9.00 -36.45 17.81
C GLU A 299 -10.08 -35.94 18.79
N ARG A 300 -9.71 -35.65 20.04
CA ARG A 300 -10.67 -35.13 21.03
C ARG A 300 -11.07 -33.68 20.79
N ASP A 301 -10.08 -32.79 20.68
CA ASP A 301 -10.30 -31.35 20.73
C ASP A 301 -10.78 -30.78 19.39
N PHE A 302 -10.46 -31.43 18.26
CA PHE A 302 -10.84 -30.99 16.91
C PHE A 302 -11.86 -31.90 16.26
N VAL A 303 -11.62 -33.21 16.21
CA VAL A 303 -12.56 -34.13 15.53
C VAL A 303 -13.85 -34.26 16.35
N VAL A 304 -13.76 -34.61 17.64
CA VAL A 304 -14.95 -34.80 18.48
C VAL A 304 -15.58 -33.48 18.92
N LYS A 305 -14.80 -32.49 19.38
CA LYS A 305 -15.39 -31.25 19.89
C LYS A 305 -15.80 -30.24 18.81
N LEU A 306 -15.03 -30.12 17.73
CA LEU A 306 -15.27 -29.11 16.69
C LEU A 306 -15.83 -29.71 15.38
N GLY A 307 -15.78 -31.03 15.21
CA GLY A 307 -16.17 -31.68 13.96
C GLY A 307 -15.24 -31.35 12.81
N ILE A 308 -13.95 -31.12 13.06
CA ILE A 308 -12.96 -30.79 12.03
C ILE A 308 -11.97 -31.95 11.90
N ASP A 309 -11.84 -32.50 10.70
CA ASP A 309 -10.89 -33.56 10.36
C ASP A 309 -9.86 -33.07 9.32
N VAL A 310 -8.72 -33.75 9.26
CA VAL A 310 -7.64 -33.45 8.31
C VAL A 310 -7.68 -34.46 7.17
N VAL A 311 -7.75 -33.96 5.94
CA VAL A 311 -7.70 -34.79 4.74
C VAL A 311 -6.33 -34.65 4.08
N ALA A 312 -5.72 -35.79 3.74
CA ALA A 312 -4.47 -35.90 2.97
C ALA A 312 -3.29 -35.09 3.54
N TRP A 313 -2.96 -35.33 4.82
CA TRP A 313 -1.78 -34.78 5.46
C TRP A 313 -0.50 -35.27 4.75
N ALA A 314 0.31 -34.34 4.24
CA ALA A 314 1.41 -34.67 3.32
C ALA A 314 2.67 -35.26 3.98
N HIS A 315 2.72 -35.29 5.32
CA HIS A 315 3.84 -35.82 6.12
C HIS A 315 3.45 -37.16 6.75
N ASP A 316 4.41 -38.06 6.92
CA ASP A 316 4.17 -39.46 7.36
C ASP A 316 3.47 -39.56 8.72
N LYS A 317 3.74 -38.60 9.61
CA LYS A 317 3.12 -38.50 10.94
C LYS A 317 2.44 -37.15 11.12
N PHE A 318 1.26 -37.18 11.74
CA PHE A 318 0.54 -35.98 12.16
C PHE A 318 1.13 -35.47 13.48
N ILE A 319 2.14 -34.60 13.38
CA ILE A 319 2.87 -34.02 14.52
C ILE A 319 2.88 -32.50 14.43
N ASN A 320 3.23 -31.85 15.55
CA ASN A 320 3.38 -30.40 15.59
C ASN A 320 4.46 -29.95 14.61
N PRO A 321 4.23 -28.92 13.76
CA PRO A 321 5.25 -28.39 12.85
C PRO A 321 6.58 -28.07 13.53
N SER A 322 6.57 -27.64 14.80
CA SER A 322 7.79 -27.39 15.56
C SER A 322 8.66 -28.64 15.77
N GLU A 323 8.04 -29.82 15.88
CA GLU A 323 8.68 -31.12 16.12
C GLU A 323 9.13 -31.80 14.82
N ILE A 324 8.67 -31.32 13.65
CA ILE A 324 9.19 -31.79 12.36
C ILE A 324 10.69 -31.49 12.31
N SER A 325 11.48 -32.41 11.73
CA SER A 325 12.91 -32.23 11.54
C SER A 325 13.25 -30.90 10.83
N THR A 326 14.48 -30.42 11.00
CA THR A 326 15.02 -29.24 10.30
C THR A 326 15.26 -29.48 8.80
N SER A 327 14.95 -30.68 8.30
CA SER A 327 14.96 -30.98 6.86
C SER A 327 13.93 -30.15 6.11
N LEU A 328 14.36 -29.51 5.02
CA LEU A 328 13.53 -28.57 4.26
C LEU A 328 12.50 -29.28 3.37
N ALA A 329 12.84 -30.43 2.79
CA ALA A 329 11.96 -31.10 1.81
C ALA A 329 10.60 -31.52 2.40
N PRO A 330 10.51 -32.14 3.59
CA PRO A 330 9.21 -32.46 4.20
C PRO A 330 8.38 -31.23 4.55
N LEU A 331 9.03 -30.16 5.02
CA LEU A 331 8.37 -28.88 5.35
C LEU A 331 7.83 -28.19 4.09
N GLN A 332 8.62 -28.16 3.00
CA GLN A 332 8.19 -27.61 1.72
C GLN A 332 7.03 -28.40 1.12
N LYS A 333 7.10 -29.74 1.14
CA LYS A 333 6.01 -30.61 0.67
C LYS A 333 4.71 -30.33 1.43
N LEU A 334 4.79 -30.20 2.76
CA LEU A 334 3.62 -29.89 3.59
C LEU A 334 3.07 -28.48 3.34
N ALA A 335 3.94 -27.47 3.23
CA ALA A 335 3.54 -26.10 2.96
C ALA A 335 2.87 -25.97 1.58
N THR A 336 3.43 -26.60 0.54
CA THR A 336 2.84 -26.63 -0.81
C THR A 336 1.50 -27.36 -0.80
N ALA A 337 1.40 -28.52 -0.14
CA ALA A 337 0.14 -29.26 -0.02
C ALA A 337 -0.98 -28.45 0.67
N LEU A 338 -0.63 -27.64 1.68
CA LEU A 338 -1.58 -26.73 2.34
C LEU A 338 -1.99 -25.55 1.46
N LYS A 339 -1.08 -25.01 0.63
CA LYS A 339 -1.36 -23.90 -0.30
C LYS A 339 -2.21 -24.35 -1.49
N ASP A 340 -1.88 -25.50 -2.07
CA ASP A 340 -2.59 -26.08 -3.21
C ASP A 340 -3.95 -26.64 -2.80
N GLY A 341 -4.18 -26.84 -1.48
CA GLY A 341 -5.41 -27.37 -0.92
C GLY A 341 -5.54 -28.88 -1.00
N THR A 342 -4.47 -29.60 -1.38
CA THR A 342 -4.43 -31.06 -1.30
C THR A 342 -4.51 -31.51 0.15
N CYS A 343 -3.86 -30.78 1.05
CA CYS A 343 -4.02 -30.90 2.50
C CYS A 343 -4.97 -29.80 2.98
N ARG A 344 -6.10 -30.18 3.57
CA ARG A 344 -7.10 -29.23 4.07
C ARG A 344 -7.82 -29.75 5.30
N PHE A 345 -8.23 -28.82 6.16
CA PHE A 345 -9.14 -29.08 7.27
C PHE A 345 -10.58 -29.04 6.75
N VAL A 346 -11.30 -30.15 6.88
CA VAL A 346 -12.68 -30.29 6.42
C VAL A 346 -13.59 -30.42 7.62
N ARG A 347 -14.68 -29.64 7.63
CA ARG A 347 -15.75 -29.83 8.60
C ARG A 347 -16.52 -31.08 8.24
N LEU A 348 -16.54 -32.05 9.16
CA LEU A 348 -17.30 -33.29 9.02
C LEU A 348 -18.80 -32.99 8.96
N SER A 349 -19.53 -33.81 8.21
CA SER A 349 -21.00 -33.83 8.29
C SER A 349 -21.43 -34.29 9.68
N GLU A 350 -22.61 -33.86 10.14
CA GLU A 350 -23.09 -34.20 11.48
C GLU A 350 -23.17 -35.72 11.71
N ALA A 351 -23.56 -36.49 10.68
CA ALA A 351 -23.59 -37.94 10.76
C ALA A 351 -22.20 -38.54 10.92
N ALA A 352 -21.21 -38.09 10.13
CA ALA A 352 -19.82 -38.55 10.25
C ALA A 352 -19.20 -38.12 11.57
N HIS A 353 -19.54 -36.93 12.05
CA HIS A 353 -19.09 -36.39 13.32
C HIS A 353 -19.62 -37.21 14.50
N ARG A 354 -20.92 -37.52 14.54
CA ARG A 354 -21.52 -38.41 15.56
C ARG A 354 -20.92 -39.82 15.54
N ALA A 355 -20.68 -40.38 14.35
CA ALA A 355 -20.06 -41.69 14.22
C ALA A 355 -18.62 -41.70 14.78
N ARG A 356 -17.83 -40.65 14.49
CA ARG A 356 -16.48 -40.47 15.05
C ARG A 356 -16.50 -40.27 16.56
N GLU A 357 -17.47 -39.50 17.08
CA GLU A 357 -17.68 -39.31 18.52
C GLU A 357 -18.00 -40.63 19.21
N ALA A 358 -18.93 -41.42 18.68
CA ALA A 358 -19.26 -42.74 19.21
C ALA A 358 -18.03 -43.68 19.24
N ALA A 359 -17.29 -43.77 18.13
CA ALA A 359 -16.07 -44.57 18.07
C ALA A 359 -15.00 -44.10 19.07
N TYR A 360 -14.87 -42.79 19.29
CA TYR A 360 -13.97 -42.25 20.29
C TYR A 360 -14.42 -42.61 21.72
N THR A 361 -15.71 -42.52 22.02
CA THR A 361 -16.24 -42.91 23.34
C THR A 361 -16.02 -44.39 23.64
N GLU A 362 -16.11 -45.27 22.64
CA GLU A 362 -15.81 -46.69 22.77
C GLU A 362 -14.31 -46.94 23.03
N LYS A 363 -13.42 -46.24 22.32
CA LYS A 363 -11.96 -46.28 22.59
C LYS A 363 -11.61 -45.79 24.00
N VAL A 364 -12.38 -44.84 24.53
CA VAL A 364 -12.23 -44.36 25.91
C VAL A 364 -12.75 -45.39 26.91
N ALA A 365 -13.91 -46.01 26.65
CA ALA A 365 -14.49 -47.04 27.50
C ALA A 365 -13.60 -48.30 27.59
N THR A 366 -12.97 -48.67 26.48
CA THR A 366 -11.99 -49.78 26.42
C THR A 366 -10.64 -49.45 27.04
N GLY A 367 -10.39 -48.19 27.41
CA GLY A 367 -9.13 -47.75 28.01
C GLY A 367 -7.96 -47.59 27.02
N ALA A 368 -8.20 -47.71 25.71
CA ALA A 368 -7.17 -47.52 24.67
C ALA A 368 -6.66 -46.08 24.61
N VAL A 369 -7.51 -45.11 24.98
CA VAL A 369 -7.13 -43.70 25.11
C VAL A 369 -7.01 -43.36 26.59
N SER A 370 -5.79 -43.03 27.03
CA SER A 370 -5.56 -42.62 28.41
C SER A 370 -6.32 -41.32 28.71
N VAL A 371 -7.40 -41.42 29.50
CA VAL A 371 -8.04 -40.23 30.05
C VAL A 371 -7.04 -39.57 30.99
N ARG A 372 -6.78 -38.29 30.78
CA ARG A 372 -5.91 -37.52 31.68
C ARG A 372 -6.48 -37.64 33.08
N LYS A 373 -5.73 -38.27 33.99
CA LYS A 373 -6.09 -38.36 35.41
C LYS A 373 -6.48 -36.96 35.89
N GLU A 374 -7.65 -36.86 36.49
CA GLU A 374 -8.03 -35.67 37.21
C GLU A 374 -6.94 -35.42 38.25
N ARG A 375 -6.39 -34.20 38.25
CA ARG A 375 -5.31 -33.90 39.17
C ARG A 375 -5.89 -33.94 40.58
N GLU A 376 -5.21 -34.61 41.50
CA GLU A 376 -5.64 -34.74 42.91
C GLU A 376 -5.76 -33.36 43.60
N ASP A 377 -5.10 -32.34 43.07
CA ASP A 377 -5.16 -30.96 43.53
C ASP A 377 -6.34 -30.16 42.96
N LYS A 378 -7.17 -30.75 42.08
CA LYS A 378 -8.32 -30.08 41.49
C LYS A 378 -9.40 -29.87 42.56
N GLY A 379 -9.44 -28.65 43.10
CA GLY A 379 -10.35 -28.26 44.20
C GLY A 379 -9.61 -27.90 45.49
N VAL A 380 -8.32 -28.22 45.60
CA VAL A 380 -7.51 -27.80 46.74
C VAL A 380 -7.14 -26.32 46.57
N PRO A 381 -7.57 -25.42 47.48
CA PRO A 381 -7.20 -24.03 47.42
C PRO A 381 -5.68 -23.92 47.50
N ARG A 382 -5.06 -23.45 46.43
CA ARG A 382 -3.60 -23.30 46.36
C ARG A 382 -3.21 -22.25 47.39
N ASN A 383 -2.54 -22.66 48.47
CA ASN A 383 -2.05 -21.73 49.50
C ASN A 383 -1.31 -20.57 48.82
N LYS A 384 -1.69 -19.35 49.21
CA LYS A 384 -1.04 -18.11 48.75
C LYS A 384 0.45 -18.29 49.02
N ARG A 385 1.25 -18.48 47.96
CA ARG A 385 2.72 -18.53 48.08
C ARG A 385 3.14 -17.21 48.72
N CYS A 386 3.52 -17.27 50.00
CA CYS A 386 4.18 -16.17 50.68
C CYS A 386 5.46 -15.92 49.90
N ARG A 387 5.58 -14.71 49.36
CA ARG A 387 6.69 -14.32 48.51
C ARG A 387 7.86 -14.05 49.45
N THR A 388 8.66 -15.06 49.73
CA THR A 388 9.86 -14.92 50.56
C THR A 388 10.79 -13.93 49.85
N THR A 389 10.88 -12.72 50.40
CA THR A 389 11.93 -11.74 50.14
C THR A 389 13.18 -12.26 50.84
N THR A 390 13.93 -13.11 50.15
CA THR A 390 15.26 -13.47 50.60
C THR A 390 16.21 -12.39 50.11
N ASP A 391 16.43 -11.39 50.96
CA ASP A 391 17.60 -10.52 50.88
C ASP A 391 18.80 -11.39 51.24
N GLY A 392 19.70 -11.56 50.27
CA GLY A 392 20.95 -12.29 50.39
C GLY A 392 21.96 -11.64 49.45
N GLU A 393 22.67 -10.66 50.00
CA GLU A 393 23.95 -10.19 49.49
C GLU A 393 24.96 -11.36 49.53
N GLU A 394 25.64 -11.63 48.43
CA GLU A 394 27.07 -11.96 48.38
C GLU A 394 27.54 -12.06 46.92
N ALA A 395 28.84 -11.85 46.75
CA ALA A 395 29.52 -11.27 45.61
C ALA A 395 30.06 -12.28 44.56
N ASP A 396 30.47 -11.70 43.42
CA ASP A 396 31.51 -12.12 42.47
C ASP A 396 31.55 -13.58 41.94
N ASP A 397 31.35 -13.76 40.63
CA ASP A 397 32.48 -13.88 39.69
C ASP A 397 32.01 -13.90 38.21
N ASP A 398 32.93 -13.53 37.32
CA ASP A 398 32.79 -13.21 35.88
C ASP A 398 32.09 -14.24 34.96
N GLU A 399 31.18 -13.77 34.08
CA GLU A 399 31.18 -14.01 32.62
C GLU A 399 29.98 -13.32 31.91
N GLU A 400 30.30 -12.58 30.86
CA GLU A 400 29.47 -11.56 30.22
C GLU A 400 28.40 -12.16 29.28
N GLN A 401 27.15 -12.28 29.75
CA GLN A 401 25.96 -12.47 28.91
C GLN A 401 24.91 -11.38 29.19
N PRO A 402 24.24 -10.80 28.17
CA PRO A 402 23.34 -9.68 28.39
C PRO A 402 22.03 -10.10 29.06
N ALA A 403 21.86 -9.63 30.29
CA ALA A 403 20.69 -9.80 31.13
C ALA A 403 19.38 -9.37 30.45
N ILE A 404 18.40 -10.28 30.46
CA ILE A 404 17.01 -10.00 30.12
C ILE A 404 16.41 -9.20 31.28
N GLN A 405 16.23 -7.89 31.09
CA GLN A 405 15.63 -7.01 32.09
C GLN A 405 14.19 -7.45 32.41
N ALA A 406 13.96 -7.77 33.69
CA ALA A 406 12.66 -8.11 34.23
C ALA A 406 11.67 -6.93 34.11
N LYS A 407 10.52 -7.16 33.47
CA LYS A 407 9.39 -6.24 33.43
C LYS A 407 8.94 -5.91 34.85
N ARG A 408 9.24 -4.69 35.32
CA ARG A 408 8.61 -4.07 36.50
C ARG A 408 7.09 -4.07 36.32
N ARG A 409 6.39 -4.84 37.17
CA ARG A 409 4.94 -4.75 37.34
C ARG A 409 4.64 -3.45 38.08
N HIS A 410 3.97 -2.51 37.42
CA HIS A 410 3.36 -1.37 38.09
C HIS A 410 2.30 -1.86 39.09
N PRO A 411 2.28 -1.36 40.33
CA PRO A 411 1.16 -1.62 41.23
C PRO A 411 -0.09 -0.91 40.71
N ALA A 412 -1.22 -1.61 40.77
CA ALA A 412 -2.53 -1.08 40.44
C ALA A 412 -2.87 0.04 41.44
N ALA A 413 -2.84 1.28 40.97
CA ALA A 413 -3.41 2.40 41.69
C ALA A 413 -4.94 2.31 41.60
N GLY A 414 -5.54 1.68 42.59
CA GLY A 414 -6.92 1.95 42.96
C GLY A 414 -6.97 3.34 43.59
N LYS A 415 -7.45 4.33 42.84
CA LYS A 415 -7.97 5.57 43.40
C LYS A 415 -9.21 5.98 42.61
N ALA A 416 -10.34 5.95 43.31
CA ALA A 416 -11.63 6.39 42.81
C ALA A 416 -11.53 7.84 42.35
N VAL A 417 -11.74 8.07 41.06
CA VAL A 417 -11.98 9.40 40.52
C VAL A 417 -13.45 9.70 40.77
N SER A 418 -13.71 10.54 41.77
CA SER A 418 -14.99 11.20 41.97
C SER A 418 -15.38 11.98 40.72
N ALA A 419 -16.64 11.87 40.30
CA ALA A 419 -17.22 12.66 39.22
C ALA A 419 -17.01 14.16 39.45
N PRO A 420 -16.68 14.95 38.40
CA PRO A 420 -16.66 16.40 38.54
C PRO A 420 -18.09 16.91 38.78
N LYS A 421 -18.26 17.65 39.89
CA LYS A 421 -19.45 18.46 40.16
C LYS A 421 -19.56 19.55 39.10
N SER A 422 -20.77 19.71 38.59
CA SER A 422 -21.24 20.84 37.79
C SER A 422 -20.82 22.17 38.40
N ALA A 423 -20.05 22.97 37.65
CA ALA A 423 -19.87 24.37 37.95
C ALA A 423 -21.08 25.13 37.40
N GLU A 424 -21.74 25.85 38.30
CA GLU A 424 -22.89 26.70 38.07
C GLU A 424 -22.52 27.87 37.15
N PHE A 425 -23.51 28.23 36.35
CA PHE A 425 -23.55 29.40 35.48
C PHE A 425 -23.67 30.65 36.36
N ILE A 426 -22.74 31.60 36.24
CA ILE A 426 -22.93 32.96 36.76
C ILE A 426 -23.47 33.79 35.59
N GLU A 427 -24.77 34.07 35.63
CA GLU A 427 -25.36 35.20 34.92
C GLU A 427 -24.93 36.47 35.66
N SER A 428 -24.27 37.37 34.95
CA SER A 428 -24.15 38.78 35.33
C SER A 428 -24.67 39.60 34.16
N ASP A 429 -25.99 39.81 34.19
CA ASP A 429 -26.64 40.99 33.60
C ASP A 429 -26.41 42.20 34.52
N ASP A 430 -26.68 43.39 33.97
CA ASP A 430 -26.68 44.74 34.56
C ASP A 430 -25.33 45.50 34.55
N ASP A 431 -25.24 46.78 34.20
CA ASP A 431 -26.06 47.72 33.42
C ASP A 431 -25.23 49.04 33.33
N GLU A 432 -25.63 49.94 32.44
CA GLU A 432 -25.40 51.41 32.50
C GLU A 432 -23.96 52.00 32.46
N ASN A 433 -23.54 52.50 31.29
CA ASN A 433 -23.53 53.94 30.91
C ASN A 433 -22.87 54.18 29.54
#